data_AF-A0AAW7IFC2-F1
#
_entry.id   AF-A0AAW7IFC2-F1
#
_cell.length_a   1.000
_cell.length_b   1.000
_cell.length_c   1.000
_cell.angle_alpha   90.00
_cell.angle_beta   90.00
_cell.angle_gamma   90.00
#
_symmetry.space_group_name_H-M   'P 1'
#
loop_
_entity.id
_entity.type
_entity.pdbx_description
1 polymer ?
#
loop_
_entity_poly.entity_id
_entity_poly.type
_entity_poly.pdbx_seq_one_letter_code
_entity_poly.pdbx_strand_id
1 'polypeptide(L)'
;MFEIWDETGQANGLTLPQLRQRLASYRGEVMVRYTNRIGLPTTLFLTVDQGLAYQRFKADKPLLDWAWLAQAVQPEPHRQPRLSPLDALFR
;
A
#
# COMPACT_ATOMS: atom_id res chain seq x y z
N MET A 1 1.07 6.47 2.43
CA MET A 1 2.36 6.47 3.14
C MET A 1 2.65 5.04 3.60
N PHE A 2 3.92 4.63 3.59
CA PHE A 2 4.34 3.28 3.96
C PHE A 2 5.25 3.30 5.19
N GLU A 3 5.17 2.23 5.97
CA GLU A 3 6.09 1.87 7.04
C GLU A 3 6.65 0.48 6.73
N ILE A 4 7.92 0.25 7.03
CA ILE A 4 8.62 -0.99 6.72
C ILE A 4 9.43 -1.46 7.93
N TRP A 5 9.37 -2.76 8.22
CA TRP A 5 10.19 -3.43 9.20
C TRP A 5 10.93 -4.57 8.51
N ASP A 6 12.24 -4.58 8.70
CA ASP A 6 13.17 -5.56 8.18
C ASP A 6 14.24 -5.87 9.25
N GLU A 7 15.21 -6.73 8.93
CA GLU A 7 16.28 -7.09 9.86
C GLU A 7 17.19 -5.91 10.25
N THR A 8 17.22 -4.84 9.45
CA THR A 8 18.02 -3.64 9.69
C THR A 8 17.28 -2.60 10.55
N GLY A 9 16.00 -2.84 10.86
CA GLY A 9 15.17 -2.01 11.72
C GLY A 9 13.89 -1.53 11.04
N GLN A 10 13.44 -0.33 11.44
CA GLN A 10 12.19 0.27 10.98
C GLN A 10 12.47 1.54 10.17
N ALA A 11 11.71 1.75 9.09
CA ALA A 11 11.60 3.04 8.42
C ALA A 11 10.14 3.43 8.19
N ASN A 12 9.83 4.71 8.38
CA ASN A 12 8.47 5.25 8.31
C ASN A 12 8.41 6.40 7.30
N GLY A 13 7.20 6.78 6.89
CA GLY A 13 7.04 7.95 6.02
C GLY A 13 7.37 7.70 4.55
N LEU A 14 7.56 6.45 4.14
CA LEU A 14 8.01 6.15 2.78
C LEU A 14 6.89 6.39 1.76
N THR A 15 7.28 6.95 0.61
CA THR A 15 6.47 6.96 -0.61
C THR A 15 6.61 5.62 -1.35
N LEU A 16 5.71 5.35 -2.31
CA LEU A 16 5.81 4.13 -3.12
C LEU A 16 7.16 4.00 -3.87
N PRO A 17 7.72 5.06 -4.50
CA PRO A 17 9.04 4.99 -5.10
C PRO A 17 10.16 4.69 -4.10
N GLN A 18 10.13 5.31 -2.90
CA GLN A 18 11.14 5.06 -1.87
C GLN A 18 11.06 3.62 -1.33
N LEU A 19 9.85 3.08 -1.18
CA LEU A 19 9.65 1.67 -0.83
C LEU A 19 10.29 0.76 -1.89
N ARG A 20 10.01 1.00 -3.18
CA ARG A 20 10.61 0.23 -4.28
C ARG A 20 12.13 0.29 -4.27
N GLN A 21 12.69 1.48 -4.11
CA GLN A 21 14.14 1.68 -4.04
C GLN A 21 14.77 0.93 -2.86
N ARG A 22 14.13 0.96 -1.68
CA ARG A 22 14.62 0.23 -0.51
C ARG A 22 14.61 -1.28 -0.74
N LEU A 23 13.57 -1.81 -1.36
CA LEU A 23 13.48 -3.25 -1.63
C LEU A 23 14.43 -3.71 -2.75
N ALA A 24 14.83 -2.83 -3.67
CA ALA A 24 15.61 -3.19 -4.86
C ALA A 24 16.95 -3.88 -4.56
N SER A 25 17.61 -3.52 -3.46
CA SER A 25 18.87 -4.14 -3.03
C SER A 25 18.69 -5.04 -1.80
N TYR A 26 17.47 -5.19 -1.29
CA TYR A 26 17.20 -5.96 -0.08
C TYR A 26 17.03 -7.45 -0.41
N ARG A 27 17.37 -8.30 0.57
CA ARG A 27 17.12 -9.74 0.52
C ARG A 27 16.70 -10.19 1.91
N GLY A 28 15.61 -10.95 1.97
CA GLY A 28 15.08 -11.48 3.22
C GLY A 28 13.63 -11.10 3.43
N GLU A 29 13.23 -11.05 4.69
CA GLU A 29 11.85 -10.92 5.09
C GLU A 29 11.51 -9.48 5.48
N VAL A 30 10.32 -9.04 5.07
CA VAL A 30 9.87 -7.66 5.26
C VAL A 30 8.40 -7.61 5.61
N MET A 31 8.07 -6.79 6.61
CA MET A 31 6.69 -6.37 6.87
C MET A 31 6.51 -4.94 6.38
N VAL A 32 5.47 -4.70 5.57
CA VAL A 32 5.13 -3.37 5.07
C VAL A 32 3.72 -3.01 5.53
N ARG A 33 3.56 -1.87 6.19
CA ARG A 33 2.26 -1.33 6.56
C ARG A 33 1.94 -0.10 5.72
N TYR A 34 0.68 0.03 5.32
CA TYR A 34 0.18 1.19 4.58
C TYR A 34 -1.26 1.49 4.95
N THR A 35 -1.69 2.73 4.76
CA THR A 35 -3.10 3.11 4.79
C THR A 35 -3.70 2.86 3.41
N ASN A 36 -4.71 2.02 3.32
CA ASN A 36 -5.37 1.72 2.05
C ASN A 36 -6.32 2.86 1.62
N ARG A 37 -6.91 2.72 0.43
CA ARG A 37 -7.80 3.74 -0.17
C ARG A 37 -9.04 4.11 0.63
N ILE A 38 -9.47 3.25 1.57
CA ILE A 38 -10.60 3.51 2.47
C ILE A 38 -10.14 4.01 3.85
N GLY A 39 -8.86 4.34 4.02
CA GLY A 39 -8.33 4.88 5.26
C GLY A 39 -7.95 3.85 6.32
N LEU A 40 -8.00 2.55 6.01
CA LEU A 40 -7.70 1.49 6.99
C LEU A 40 -6.22 1.06 6.93
N PRO A 41 -5.59 0.81 8.09
CA PRO A 41 -4.25 0.23 8.13
C PRO A 41 -4.27 -1.19 7.57
N THR A 42 -3.36 -1.47 6.64
CA THR A 42 -3.20 -2.77 5.98
C THR A 42 -1.74 -3.19 6.04
N THR A 43 -1.50 -4.48 6.27
CA THR A 43 -0.15 -5.06 6.39
C THR A 43 0.11 -6.08 5.29
N LEU A 44 1.27 -5.99 4.66
CA LEU A 44 1.81 -6.95 3.70
C LEU A 44 3.03 -7.62 4.33
N PHE A 45 3.12 -8.93 4.15
CA PHE A 45 4.30 -9.70 4.49
C PHE A 45 4.95 -10.19 3.20
N LEU A 46 6.19 -9.76 3.00
CA LEU A 46 6.93 -9.93 1.77
C LEU A 46 8.21 -10.73 2.03
N THR A 47 8.47 -11.73 1.20
CA THR A 47 9.82 -12.24 1.00
C THR A 47 10.42 -11.45 -0.16
N VAL A 48 11.60 -10.86 0.01
CA VAL A 48 12.33 -10.18 -1.07
C VAL A 48 13.55 -11.02 -1.43
N ASP A 49 13.69 -11.33 -2.71
CA ASP A 49 14.86 -12.00 -3.24
C ASP A 49 15.34 -11.26 -4.49
N GLN A 50 16.60 -10.80 -4.46
CA GLN A 50 17.22 -10.04 -5.56
C GLN A 50 16.38 -8.84 -6.04
N GLY A 51 15.77 -8.10 -5.10
CA GLY A 51 14.93 -6.94 -5.43
C GLY A 51 13.50 -7.27 -5.87
N LEU A 52 13.15 -8.55 -6.00
CA LEU A 52 11.80 -9.01 -6.31
C LEU A 52 11.05 -9.32 -5.02
N ALA A 53 9.91 -8.66 -4.81
CA ALA A 53 9.07 -8.87 -3.64
C ALA A 53 7.97 -9.90 -3.94
N TYR A 54 7.79 -10.88 -3.05
CA TYR A 54 6.82 -11.97 -3.15
C TYR A 54 5.91 -11.98 -1.91
N GLN A 55 4.62 -12.27 -2.08
CA GLN A 55 3.64 -12.21 -1.00
C GLN A 55 3.57 -13.55 -0.23
N ARG A 56 3.89 -13.56 1.06
CA ARG A 56 4.08 -14.80 1.85
C ARG A 56 2.83 -15.63 2.16
N PHE A 57 1.64 -15.06 2.03
CA PHE A 57 0.39 -15.70 2.45
C PHE A 57 -0.59 -15.97 1.31
N LYS A 58 -0.13 -15.87 0.07
CA LYS A 58 -0.90 -16.25 -1.11
C LYS A 58 -0.37 -17.58 -1.63
N ALA A 59 -1.27 -18.42 -2.15
CA ALA A 59 -0.89 -19.62 -2.89
C ALA A 59 0.14 -19.24 -3.96
N ASP A 60 1.17 -20.06 -4.12
CA ASP A 60 2.27 -19.88 -5.09
C ASP A 60 3.22 -18.70 -4.85
N LYS A 61 3.11 -18.00 -3.71
CA LYS A 61 3.97 -16.85 -3.35
C LYS A 61 4.12 -15.85 -4.50
N PRO A 62 3.02 -15.28 -4.99
CA PRO A 62 3.04 -14.44 -6.19
C PRO A 62 3.87 -13.18 -5.96
N LEU A 63 4.48 -12.70 -7.04
CA LEU A 63 5.16 -11.41 -7.07
C LEU A 63 4.21 -10.30 -6.59
N LEU A 64 4.75 -9.28 -5.96
CA LEU A 64 4.01 -8.08 -5.60
C LEU A 64 3.66 -7.32 -6.89
N ASP A 65 2.37 -7.19 -7.15
CA ASP A 65 1.86 -6.28 -8.17
C ASP A 65 1.96 -4.83 -7.67
N TRP A 66 2.95 -4.12 -8.18
CA TRP A 66 3.21 -2.72 -7.85
C TRP A 66 2.11 -1.77 -8.33
N ALA A 67 1.46 -2.07 -9.46
CA ALA A 67 0.39 -1.25 -10.00
C ALA A 67 -0.89 -1.40 -9.16
N TRP A 68 -1.18 -2.63 -8.72
CA TRP A 68 -2.22 -2.87 -7.72
C TRP A 68 -1.93 -2.13 -6.41
N LEU A 69 -0.70 -2.21 -5.89
CA LEU A 69 -0.35 -1.54 -4.64
C LEU A 69 -0.49 -0.02 -4.76
N ALA A 70 -0.10 0.56 -5.90
CA ALA A 70 -0.28 1.98 -6.18
C ALA A 70 -1.75 2.40 -6.13
N GLN A 71 -2.66 1.60 -6.70
CA GLN A 71 -4.10 1.85 -6.64
C GLN A 71 -4.67 1.63 -5.24
N ALA A 72 -4.14 0.65 -4.50
CA ALA A 72 -4.62 0.32 -3.16
C ALA A 72 -4.34 1.41 -2.12
N VAL A 73 -3.36 2.29 -2.35
CA VAL A 73 -3.00 3.41 -1.46
C VAL A 73 -3.57 4.76 -1.88
N GLN A 74 -4.00 4.91 -3.13
CA GLN A 74 -4.60 6.16 -3.56
C GLN A 74 -5.97 6.30 -2.88
N PRO A 75 -6.23 7.42 -2.17
CA PRO A 75 -7.56 7.65 -1.63
C PRO A 75 -8.59 7.58 -2.76
N GLU A 76 -9.71 6.90 -2.54
CA GLU A 76 -10.80 6.99 -3.52
C GLU A 76 -11.13 8.48 -3.71
N PRO A 77 -11.26 8.97 -4.95
CA PRO A 77 -11.81 10.30 -5.14
C PRO A 77 -13.15 10.28 -4.41
N HIS A 78 -13.26 11.11 -3.36
CA HIS A 78 -14.53 11.29 -2.67
C HIS A 78 -15.57 11.52 -3.76
N ARG A 79 -16.44 10.54 -3.99
CA ARG A 79 -17.72 10.82 -4.65
C ARG A 79 -18.39 11.77 -3.68
N GLN A 80 -18.21 13.06 -3.89
CA GLN A 80 -19.08 14.05 -3.27
C GLN A 80 -20.50 13.57 -3.53
N PRO A 81 -21.33 13.39 -2.50
CA PRO A 81 -22.75 13.25 -2.74
C PRO A 81 -23.13 14.48 -3.54
N ARG A 82 -23.52 14.29 -4.81
CA ARG A 82 -24.15 15.36 -5.57
C ARG A 82 -25.47 15.59 -4.86
N LEU A 83 -25.48 16.53 -3.91
CA LEU A 83 -26.71 17.11 -3.40
C LEU A 83 -27.46 17.58 -4.64
N SER A 84 -28.59 16.93 -4.91
CA SER A 84 -29.44 17.32 -6.02
C SER A 84 -29.99 18.70 -5.68
N PRO A 85 -30.04 19.66 -6.62
CA PRO A 85 -30.59 20.99 -6.39
C PRO A 85 -32.02 21.00 -5.81
N LEU A 86 -32.73 19.87 -5.92
CA LEU A 86 -34.10 19.70 -5.45
C LEU A 86 -34.25 19.56 -3.93
N ASP A 87 -33.19 19.19 -3.19
CA ASP A 87 -33.26 19.09 -1.72
C ASP A 87 -33.17 20.45 -1.02
N ALA A 88 -32.81 21.52 -1.73
CA ALA A 88 -32.74 22.88 -1.20
C ALA A 88 -34.08 23.62 -1.17
N LEU A 89 -35.12 23.08 -1.83
CA LEU A 89 -36.40 23.78 -2.04
C LEU A 89 -37.49 23.47 -0.99
N PHE A 90 -37.21 22.60 0.00
CA PHE A 90 -38.20 22.15 0.98
C PHE A 90 -37.85 22.51 2.44
N ARG A 91 -37.24 23.68 2.69
CA ARG A 91 -37.03 24.18 4.06
C ARG A 91 -37.72 25.52 4.32
#